data_AF-A0A352LZI3-F1
#
_entry.id   AF-A0A352LZI3-F1
#
_cell.length_a   1.000
_cell.length_b   1.000
_cell.length_c   1.000
_cell.angle_alpha   90.00
_cell.angle_beta   90.00
_cell.angle_gamma   90.00
#
_symmetry.space_group_name_H-M   'P 1'
#
loop_
_entity.id
_entity.type
_entity.pdbx_description
1 polymer ?
#
loop_
_entity_poly.entity_id
_entity_poly.type
_entity_poly.pdbx_seq_one_letter_code
_entity_poly.pdbx_strand_id
1 'polypeptide(L)' 'LFVCTHNSCRSQIAEGLMNALLGDKYEAASAGTEPSKVNENAAAALKEIGIDIS' A
#
# COMPACT_ATOMS: atom_id res chain seq x y z
N LEU A 1 10.40 2.80 1.11
CA LEU A 1 9.70 2.89 2.42
C LEU A 1 8.73 4.05 2.39
N PHE A 2 7.43 3.79 2.53
CA PHE A 2 6.38 4.80 2.64
C PHE A 2 5.83 4.84 4.06
N VAL A 3 5.91 5.98 4.74
CA VAL A 3 5.45 6.12 6.13
C VAL A 3 4.23 7.00 6.19
N CYS A 4 3.19 6.55 6.88
CA CYS A 4 2.06 7.39 7.29
C CYS A 4 1.76 7.18 8.79
N THR A 5 0.70 7.81 9.31
CA THR A 5 0.33 7.61 10.73
C THR A 5 -0.15 6.18 10.97
N HIS A 6 -1.15 5.71 10.22
CA HIS A 6 -1.87 4.48 10.57
C HIS A 6 -1.48 3.24 9.77
N ASN A 7 -0.55 3.34 8.83
CA ASN A 7 -0.31 2.31 7.82
C ASN A 7 -1.58 1.66 7.22
N SER A 8 -2.63 2.46 6.99
CA SER A 8 -3.98 1.93 6.69
C SER A 8 -4.44 2.24 5.26
N CYS A 9 -4.19 3.46 4.75
CA CYS A 9 -4.60 3.85 3.39
C CYS A 9 -3.39 4.23 2.51
N ARG A 10 -2.86 5.45 2.70
CA ARG A 10 -1.94 6.08 1.75
C ARG A 10 -0.63 5.31 1.56
N SER A 11 -0.04 4.84 2.65
CA SER A 11 1.23 4.09 2.59
C SER A 11 1.04 2.70 1.99
N GLN A 12 -0.10 2.05 2.25
CA GLN A 12 -0.49 0.76 1.64
C GLN A 12 -0.72 0.90 0.14
N ILE A 13 -1.44 1.95 -0.29
CA ILE A 13 -1.63 2.27 -1.72
C ILE A 13 -0.29 2.50 -2.41
N ALA A 14 0.60 3.27 -1.78
CA ALA A 14 1.91 3.58 -2.33
C ALA A 14 2.81 2.33 -2.46
N GLU A 15 2.80 1.46 -1.45
CA GLU A 15 3.52 0.19 -1.50
C GLU A 15 3.01 -0.71 -2.61
N GLY A 16 1.69 -0.95 -2.67
CA GLY A 16 1.07 -1.80 -3.69
C GLY A 16 1.34 -1.32 -5.11
N LEU A 17 1.20 -0.02 -5.37
CA LEU A 17 1.50 0.57 -6.68
C LEU A 17 2.97 0.44 -7.06
N MET A 18 3.88 0.73 -6.12
CA MET A 18 5.31 0.70 -6.41
C MET A 18 5.78 -0.73 -6.72
N ASN A 19 5.33 -1.71 -5.94
CA ASN A 19 5.65 -3.13 -6.18
C ASN A 19 5.03 -3.66 -7.48
N ALA A 20 3.80 -3.24 -7.82
CA ALA A 20 3.16 -3.67 -9.07
C ALA A 20 3.79 -3.07 -10.33
N LEU A 21 4.20 -1.79 -10.27
CA LEU A 21 4.68 -1.06 -11.46
C LEU A 21 6.19 -1.13 -11.64
N LEU A 22 6.95 -1.27 -10.55
CA LEU A 22 8.41 -1.14 -10.54
C LEU A 22 9.10 -2.21 -9.67
N GLY A 23 8.40 -3.32 -9.38
CA GLY A 23 8.91 -4.43 -8.57
C GLY A 23 10.11 -5.16 -9.16
N ASP A 24 10.42 -4.95 -10.44
CA ASP A 24 11.63 -5.43 -11.10
C ASP A 24 12.89 -4.63 -10.71
N LYS A 25 12.72 -3.41 -10.19
CA LYS A 25 13.79 -2.46 -9.88
C LYS A 25 13.89 -2.11 -8.41
N TYR A 26 12.76 -2.15 -7.69
CA TYR A 26 12.67 -1.72 -6.32
C TYR A 26 11.78 -2.66 -5.51
N GLU A 27 12.10 -2.77 -4.23
CA GLU A 27 11.23 -3.36 -3.23
C GLU A 27 10.64 -2.24 -2.37
N ALA A 28 9.32 -2.11 -2.40
CA ALA A 28 8.60 -1.16 -1.58
C ALA A 28 8.07 -1.84 -0.32
N ALA A 29 8.10 -1.07 0.77
CA ALA A 29 7.52 -1.41 2.06
C ALA A 29 6.86 -0.16 2.65
N SER A 30 5.91 -0.36 3.58
CA SER A 30 5.20 0.70 4.27
C SER A 30 5.23 0.55 5.78
N ALA A 31 5.10 1.67 6.50
CA ALA A 31 5.06 1.71 7.96
C ALA A 31 4.08 2.76 8.49
N GLY A 32 3.74 2.59 9.78
CA GLY A 32 2.85 3.45 10.56
C GLY A 32 3.47 3.81 11.90
N THR A 33 3.31 5.05 12.36
CA THR A 33 3.62 5.38 13.77
C THR A 33 2.60 4.78 14.72
N GLU A 34 1.36 4.60 14.27
CA GLU A 34 0.23 4.00 14.99
C GLU A 34 -0.52 3.02 14.05
N PRO A 35 0.08 1.88 13.67
CA PRO A 35 -0.49 0.98 12.67
C PRO A 35 -1.89 0.49 13.03
N SER A 36 -2.79 0.48 12.05
CA SER A 36 -4.12 -0.11 12.13
C SER A 36 -4.36 -1.04 10.95
N LYS A 37 -5.58 -1.58 10.83
CA LYS A 37 -5.93 -2.47 9.72
C LYS A 37 -5.88 -1.71 8.38
N VAL A 38 -5.54 -2.43 7.31
CA VAL A 38 -5.65 -1.91 5.94
C VAL A 38 -7.08 -1.43 5.71
N ASN A 39 -7.23 -0.24 5.16
CA ASN A 39 -8.53 0.35 4.86
C ASN A 39 -9.15 -0.39 3.68
N GLU A 40 -10.37 -0.88 3.84
CA GLU A 40 -11.08 -1.64 2.80
C GLU A 40 -11.24 -0.84 1.50
N ASN A 41 -11.37 0.49 1.57
CA ASN A 41 -11.44 1.32 0.37
C ASN A 41 -10.08 1.44 -0.34
N ALA A 42 -8.97 1.36 0.40
CA ALA A 42 -7.64 1.34 -0.20
C ALA A 42 -7.41 0.03 -0.97
N ALA A 43 -7.80 -1.10 -0.37
CA ALA A 43 -7.78 -2.40 -1.02
C ALA A 43 -8.72 -2.44 -2.24
N ALA A 44 -9.95 -1.94 -2.10
CA ALA A 44 -10.91 -1.87 -3.20
C ALA A 44 -10.39 -1.02 -4.37
N ALA A 45 -9.85 0.16 -4.10
CA ALA A 45 -9.32 1.07 -5.13
C ALA A 45 -8.16 0.46 -5.91
N LEU A 46 -7.25 -0.28 -5.26
CA LEU A 46 -6.18 -1.00 -5.96
C LEU A 46 -6.69 -2.23 -6.71
N LYS A 47 -7.69 -2.92 -6.17
CA LYS A 47 -8.31 -4.06 -6.82
C LYS A 47 -9.01 -3.68 -8.13
N GLU A 48 -9.58 -2.48 -8.22
CA GLU A 48 -10.15 -1.92 -9.47
C GLU A 48 -9.14 -1.89 -10.62
N ILE A 49 -7.85 -1.75 -10.31
CA ILE A 49 -6.75 -1.75 -11.28
C ILE A 49 -5.94 -3.05 -11.26
N GLY A 50 -6.46 -4.12 -10.64
CA GLY A 50 -5.85 -5.45 -10.65
C GLY A 50 -4.71 -5.66 -9.65
N ILE A 51 -4.56 -4.79 -8.64
CA ILE A 51 -3.54 -4.91 -7.59
C ILE A 51 -4.22 -5.32 -6.28
N ASP A 52 -3.80 -6.42 -5.67
CA ASP A 52 -4.32 -6.87 -4.38
C ASP A 52 -3.35 -6.51 -3.25
N ILE A 53 -3.88 -5.85 -2.22
CA ILE A 53 -3.16 -5.46 -0.98
C ILE A 53 -3.92 -5.89 0.28
N SER A 54 -4.86 -6.83 0.13
CA SER A 54 -5.72 -7.35 1.21
C SER A 54 -4.99 -8.35 2.11
#